data_AF-A0A973TBS8-F1
#
_entry.id   AF-A0A973TBS8-F1
#
_cell.length_a   1.000
_cell.length_b   1.000
_cell.length_c   1.000
_cell.angle_alpha   90.00
_cell.angle_beta   90.00
_cell.angle_gamma   90.00
#
_symmetry.space_group_name_H-M   'P 1'
#
loop_
_entity.id
_entity.type
_entity.pdbx_description
1 polymer ?
#
loop_
_entity_poly.entity_id
_entity_poly.type
_entity_poly.pdbx_seq_one_letter_code
_entity_poly.pdbx_strand_id
1 'polypeptide(L)'
;MWNSFVRPASIVTGFLLILGVAGCSSPSNPLQNKQATAAATAGGPLLVGSANFPESETLAEIYAGALNAGGVPAQTKPQIGSREVYVRAVQDGSIDLVPDYSGNLLRYVDKS
;
A
#
# COMPACT_ATOMS: atom_id res chain seq x y z
N MET A 1 -15.55 18.33 -38.07
CA MET A 1 -15.44 19.30 -39.18
C MET A 1 -14.72 20.51 -38.60
N TRP A 2 -13.39 20.41 -38.54
CA TRP A 2 -12.47 21.08 -39.48
C TRP A 2 -12.41 22.56 -39.20
N ASN A 3 -11.31 23.01 -38.59
CA ASN A 3 -10.58 24.19 -39.06
C ASN A 3 -9.14 24.13 -38.56
N SER A 4 -8.28 23.71 -39.48
CA SER A 4 -6.83 23.81 -39.42
C SER A 4 -6.40 25.27 -39.55
N PHE A 5 -5.54 25.75 -38.66
CA PHE A 5 -4.60 26.82 -39.00
C PHE A 5 -3.21 26.45 -38.49
N VAL A 6 -2.29 26.40 -39.44
CA VAL A 6 -0.89 26.03 -39.29
C VAL A 6 -0.04 27.31 -39.20
N ARG A 7 0.87 27.31 -38.21
CA ARG A 7 2.26 27.84 -38.21
C ARG A 7 2.46 29.37 -38.28
N PRO A 8 3.44 29.98 -37.56
CA PRO A 8 4.87 29.59 -37.64
C PRO A 8 5.66 29.60 -36.33
N ALA A 9 6.85 28.99 -36.41
CA ALA A 9 7.91 29.00 -35.42
C ALA A 9 8.60 30.37 -35.36
N SER A 10 8.94 30.83 -34.15
CA SER A 10 10.01 31.82 -33.94
C SER A 10 10.83 31.41 -32.72
N ILE A 11 12.13 31.26 -32.97
CA ILE A 11 13.22 30.97 -32.03
C ILE A 11 13.67 32.28 -31.40
N VAL A 12 13.79 32.37 -30.06
CA VAL A 12 14.66 33.36 -29.39
C VAL A 12 15.35 32.73 -28.17
N THR A 13 16.60 32.32 -28.41
CA THR A 13 17.82 32.52 -27.61
C THR A 13 17.70 32.82 -26.11
N GLY A 14 18.07 31.83 -25.29
CA GLY A 14 19.22 31.87 -24.37
C GLY A 14 19.19 32.79 -23.13
N PHE A 15 19.09 32.17 -21.95
CA PHE A 15 19.90 32.56 -20.79
C PHE A 15 20.35 31.29 -20.06
N LEU A 16 21.58 30.84 -20.36
CA LEU A 16 22.29 29.86 -19.55
C LEU A 16 22.73 30.56 -18.25
N LEU A 17 22.08 30.22 -17.15
CA LEU A 17 22.58 30.46 -15.80
C LEU A 17 23.06 29.12 -15.24
N ILE A 18 24.31 28.79 -15.55
CA ILE A 18 25.05 27.72 -14.85
C ILE A 18 25.46 28.29 -13.50
N LEU A 19 24.69 28.00 -12.45
CA LEU A 19 25.22 27.98 -11.09
C LEU A 19 25.47 26.52 -10.72
N GLY A 20 26.73 26.13 -10.81
CA GLY A 20 27.22 24.90 -10.21
C GLY A 20 27.21 25.03 -8.69
N VAL A 21 26.32 24.27 -8.05
CA VAL A 21 26.56 23.73 -6.72
C VAL A 21 26.56 22.22 -6.89
N ALA A 22 27.76 21.63 -6.96
CA ALA A 22 27.96 20.22 -6.70
C ALA A 22 27.80 20.00 -5.19
N GLY A 23 26.55 20.11 -4.72
CA GLY A 23 26.14 19.67 -3.39
C GLY A 23 25.77 18.21 -3.50
N CYS A 24 26.63 17.33 -3.00
CA CYS A 24 26.30 15.93 -2.79
C CYS A 24 25.31 15.84 -1.62
N SER A 25 24.07 16.26 -1.83
CA SER A 25 22.97 15.84 -0.99
C SER A 25 22.34 14.65 -1.69
N SER A 26 22.86 13.45 -1.41
CA SER A 26 22.08 12.24 -1.63
C SER A 26 20.72 12.46 -0.97
N PRO A 27 19.61 12.48 -1.71
CA PRO A 27 18.29 12.50 -1.10
C PRO A 27 18.04 11.08 -0.59
N SER A 28 18.78 10.69 0.45
CA SER A 28 18.52 9.48 1.21
C SER A 28 17.32 9.83 2.07
N ASN A 29 16.14 9.87 1.46
CA ASN A 29 14.91 9.88 2.21
C ASN A 29 14.87 8.53 2.94
N PRO A 30 14.96 8.50 4.28
CA PRO A 30 14.89 7.24 5.03
C PRO A 30 13.50 6.59 4.92
N LEU A 31 12.52 7.31 4.37
CA LEU A 31 11.19 6.84 3.99
C LEU A 31 11.08 6.56 2.47
N GLN A 32 12.17 6.63 1.71
CA GLN A 32 12.15 6.25 0.30
C GLN A 32 11.79 4.77 0.26
N ASN A 33 10.55 4.50 -0.15
CA ASN A 33 9.98 3.18 -0.22
C ASN A 33 10.89 2.33 -1.12
N LYS A 34 11.77 1.51 -0.53
CA LYS A 34 12.40 0.42 -1.26
C LYS A 34 11.23 -0.44 -1.69
N GLN A 35 10.86 -0.31 -2.95
CA GLN A 35 9.81 -1.12 -3.55
C GLN A 35 10.18 -2.57 -3.25
N ALA A 36 9.47 -3.15 -2.28
CA ALA A 36 9.65 -4.54 -1.96
C ALA A 36 9.27 -5.25 -3.25
N THR A 37 10.26 -5.83 -3.93
CA THR A 37 10.01 -6.85 -4.93
C THR A 37 9.36 -7.99 -4.17
N ALA A 38 8.04 -7.89 -3.98
CA ALA A 38 7.23 -8.99 -3.53
C ALA A 38 7.44 -10.07 -4.59
N ALA A 39 8.20 -11.10 -4.21
CA ALA A 39 8.23 -12.33 -4.97
C ALA A 39 6.75 -12.72 -5.10
N ALA A 40 6.24 -12.69 -6.32
CA ALA A 40 4.89 -13.15 -6.61
C ALA A 40 4.85 -14.63 -6.22
N THR A 41 4.42 -14.91 -4.99
CA THR A 41 3.96 -16.23 -4.61
C THR A 41 2.89 -16.60 -5.64
N ALA A 42 2.93 -17.80 -6.19
CA ALA A 42 2.03 -18.27 -7.24
C ALA A 42 0.53 -18.37 -6.81
N GLY A 43 0.15 -17.68 -5.73
CA GLY A 43 -1.21 -17.55 -5.21
C GLY A 43 -1.81 -16.19 -5.57
N GLY A 44 -3.13 -16.08 -5.45
CA GLY A 44 -3.89 -14.85 -5.75
C GLY A 44 -3.54 -13.65 -4.83
N PRO A 45 -4.37 -12.60 -4.83
CA PRO A 45 -4.14 -11.44 -3.99
C PRO A 45 -4.17 -11.81 -2.50
N LEU A 46 -3.42 -11.08 -1.67
CA LEU A 46 -3.49 -11.18 -0.22
C LEU A 46 -4.92 -10.85 0.25
N LEU A 47 -5.47 -11.69 1.11
CA LEU A 47 -6.78 -11.53 1.71
C LEU A 47 -6.65 -10.84 3.07
N VAL A 48 -7.07 -9.58 3.13
CA VAL A 48 -7.11 -8.76 4.34
C VAL A 48 -8.49 -8.88 4.99
N GLY A 49 -8.58 -9.60 6.10
CA GLY A 49 -9.82 -9.79 6.85
C GLY A 49 -10.20 -8.61 7.74
N SER A 50 -11.44 -8.59 8.23
CA SER A 50 -11.86 -7.70 9.33
C SER A 50 -12.76 -8.42 10.34
N ALA A 51 -12.77 -7.90 11.56
CA ALA A 51 -13.83 -8.18 12.51
C ALA A 51 -15.14 -7.47 12.11
N ASN A 52 -16.25 -7.83 12.76
CA ASN A 52 -17.59 -7.28 12.46
C ASN A 52 -17.84 -5.94 13.18
N PHE A 53 -16.99 -4.94 12.94
CA PHE A 53 -17.20 -3.57 13.40
C PHE A 53 -16.52 -2.54 12.46
N PRO A 54 -17.07 -1.30 12.35
CA PRO A 54 -16.67 -0.35 11.30
C PRO A 54 -15.19 0.04 11.30
N GLU A 55 -14.57 0.13 12.47
CA GLU A 55 -13.14 0.45 12.56
C GLU A 55 -12.27 -0.65 11.93
N SER A 56 -12.55 -1.93 12.21
CA SER A 56 -11.79 -3.03 11.62
C SER A 56 -11.96 -3.11 10.11
N GLU A 57 -13.18 -2.88 9.62
CA GLU A 57 -13.45 -2.80 8.17
C GLU A 57 -12.68 -1.65 7.52
N THR A 58 -12.73 -0.46 8.12
CA THR A 58 -11.99 0.71 7.62
C THR A 58 -10.48 0.45 7.59
N LEU A 59 -9.94 -0.17 8.64
CA LEU A 59 -8.52 -0.53 8.69
C LEU A 59 -8.15 -1.59 7.65
N ALA A 60 -9.02 -2.56 7.38
CA ALA A 60 -8.79 -3.57 6.34
C ALA A 60 -8.66 -2.91 4.96
N GLU A 61 -9.52 -1.94 4.64
CA GLU A 61 -9.44 -1.17 3.40
C GLU A 61 -8.16 -0.33 3.31
N ILE A 62 -7.74 0.30 4.41
CA ILE A 62 -6.46 1.04 4.47
C ILE A 62 -5.27 0.11 4.20
N TYR A 63 -5.27 -1.08 4.80
CA TYR A 63 -4.21 -2.08 4.59
C TYR A 63 -4.18 -2.57 3.14
N ALA A 64 -5.32 -2.94 2.57
CA ALA A 64 -5.41 -3.36 1.18
C ALA A 64 -4.97 -2.24 0.22
N GLY A 65 -5.39 -0.99 0.47
CA GLY A 65 -4.95 0.18 -0.30
C GLY A 65 -3.44 0.40 -0.25
N ALA A 66 -2.84 0.30 0.94
CA ALA A 66 -1.40 0.46 1.11
C ALA A 66 -0.60 -0.66 0.42
N LEU A 67 -1.05 -1.92 0.53
CA LEU A 67 -0.45 -3.07 -0.15
C LEU A 67 -0.51 -2.91 -1.67
N ASN A 68 -1.68 -2.54 -2.20
CA ASN A 68 -1.87 -2.31 -3.63
C ASN A 68 -1.00 -1.15 -4.14
N ALA A 69 -0.91 -0.05 -3.40
CA ALA A 69 0.00 1.06 -3.72
C ALA A 69 1.48 0.66 -3.70
N GLY A 70 1.83 -0.35 -2.89
CA GLY A 70 3.16 -0.97 -2.84
C GLY A 70 3.43 -2.01 -3.93
N GLY A 71 2.45 -2.31 -4.80
CA GLY A 71 2.57 -3.33 -5.85
C GLY A 71 2.31 -4.77 -5.37
N VAL A 72 1.75 -4.94 -4.17
CA VAL A 72 1.31 -6.24 -3.64
C VAL A 72 -0.19 -6.36 -3.83
N PRO A 73 -0.69 -7.25 -4.71
CA PRO A 73 -2.13 -7.42 -4.91
C PRO A 73 -2.80 -7.82 -3.60
N ALA A 74 -3.81 -7.06 -3.18
CA ALA A 74 -4.56 -7.32 -1.95
C ALA A 74 -6.07 -7.04 -2.15
N GLN A 75 -6.91 -7.82 -1.46
CA GLN A 75 -8.36 -7.70 -1.43
C GLN A 75 -8.87 -7.82 0.01
N THR A 76 -9.97 -7.15 0.33
CA THR A 76 -10.60 -7.23 1.65
C THR A 76 -11.62 -8.37 1.74
N LYS A 77 -11.73 -8.97 2.93
CA LYS A 77 -12.77 -9.94 3.30
C LYS A 77 -13.41 -9.51 4.63
N PRO A 78 -14.38 -8.59 4.58
CA PRO A 78 -14.89 -7.95 5.78
C PRO A 78 -15.80 -8.87 6.61
N GLN A 79 -16.06 -8.47 7.85
CA GLN A 79 -17.10 -9.01 8.72
C GLN A 79 -16.97 -10.52 9.03
N ILE A 80 -15.77 -11.01 9.30
CA ILE A 80 -15.51 -12.44 9.59
C ILE A 80 -16.12 -12.88 10.93
N GLY A 81 -16.28 -11.95 11.88
CA GLY A 81 -16.94 -12.19 13.16
C GLY A 81 -16.03 -11.95 14.37
N SER A 82 -16.10 -12.85 15.36
CA SER A 82 -15.34 -12.75 16.61
C SER A 82 -13.87 -13.10 16.44
N ARG A 83 -13.04 -12.79 17.44
CA ARG A 83 -11.60 -13.05 17.43
C ARG A 83 -11.26 -14.52 17.23
N GLU A 84 -12.02 -15.40 17.86
CA GLU A 84 -11.85 -16.85 17.70
C GLU A 84 -12.01 -17.28 16.24
N VAL A 85 -12.91 -16.62 15.50
CA VAL A 85 -13.20 -16.93 14.10
C VAL A 85 -12.13 -16.35 13.18
N TYR A 86 -11.81 -15.06 13.27
CA TYR A 86 -10.84 -14.47 12.34
C TYR A 86 -9.40 -14.91 12.64
N VAL A 87 -9.03 -15.19 13.91
CA VAL A 87 -7.70 -15.75 14.20
C VAL A 87 -7.60 -17.16 13.64
N ARG A 88 -8.66 -17.97 13.73
CA ARG A 88 -8.70 -19.28 13.07
C ARG A 88 -8.59 -19.15 11.55
N ALA A 89 -9.26 -18.17 10.96
CA ALA A 89 -9.19 -17.89 9.53
C ALA A 89 -7.78 -17.48 9.06
N VAL A 90 -6.98 -16.81 9.91
CA VAL A 90 -5.56 -16.58 9.64
C VAL A 90 -4.77 -17.89 9.75
N GLN A 91 -5.02 -18.70 10.79
CA GLN A 91 -4.32 -19.96 11.03
C GLN A 91 -4.54 -21.02 9.94
N ASP A 92 -5.75 -21.07 9.37
CA ASP A 92 -6.12 -22.01 8.31
C ASP A 92 -5.92 -21.46 6.89
N GLY A 93 -5.50 -20.20 6.75
CA GLY A 93 -5.21 -19.55 5.47
C GLY A 93 -6.44 -19.06 4.69
N SER A 94 -7.63 -19.04 5.31
CA SER A 94 -8.84 -18.45 4.72
C SER A 94 -8.76 -16.92 4.58
N ILE A 95 -7.83 -16.29 5.30
CA ILE A 95 -7.32 -14.93 5.13
C ILE A 95 -5.81 -14.91 5.47
N ASP A 96 -5.10 -13.90 4.97
CA ASP A 96 -3.65 -13.78 5.20
C ASP A 96 -3.31 -12.88 6.40
N LEU A 97 -4.14 -11.85 6.66
CA LEU A 97 -3.93 -10.92 7.77
C LEU A 97 -5.24 -10.24 8.20
N VAL A 98 -5.26 -9.72 9.43
CA VAL A 98 -6.37 -8.93 10.00
C VAL A 98 -5.80 -7.81 10.88
N PRO A 99 -6.29 -6.57 10.80
CA PRO A 99 -5.94 -5.53 11.76
C PRO A 99 -6.59 -5.84 13.12
N ASP A 100 -5.78 -5.89 14.19
CA ASP A 100 -6.25 -6.15 15.56
C ASP A 100 -5.45 -5.32 16.58
N TYR A 101 -6.02 -5.15 17.77
CA TYR A 101 -5.39 -4.50 18.90
C TYR A 101 -4.37 -5.44 19.54
N SER A 102 -3.09 -5.08 19.44
CA SER A 102 -1.97 -5.91 19.93
C SER A 102 -2.11 -6.37 21.39
N GLY A 103 -2.61 -5.52 22.28
CA GLY A 103 -2.83 -5.87 23.69
C GLY A 103 -3.89 -6.96 23.88
N ASN A 104 -5.05 -6.81 23.25
CA ASN A 104 -6.13 -7.79 23.31
C ASN A 104 -5.74 -9.10 22.61
N LEU A 105 -5.02 -8.99 21.49
CA LEU A 105 -4.51 -10.15 20.77
C LEU A 105 -3.47 -10.91 21.61
N LEU A 106 -2.55 -10.20 22.28
CA LEU A 106 -1.57 -10.83 23.17
C LEU A 106 -2.25 -11.62 24.28
N ARG A 107 -3.25 -11.04 24.96
CA ARG A 107 -4.03 -11.75 25.98
C ARG A 107 -4.80 -12.96 25.44
N TYR A 108 -5.11 -12.97 24.15
CA TYR A 108 -5.79 -14.08 23.49
C TYR A 108 -4.83 -15.24 23.15
N VAL A 109 -3.65 -14.93 22.60
CA VAL A 109 -2.66 -15.93 22.16
C VAL A 109 -1.76 -16.43 23.28
N ASP A 110 -1.51 -15.60 24.29
CA ASP A 110 -0.69 -15.90 25.45
C ASP A 110 -1.57 -15.99 26.71
N LYS A 111 -1.86 -17.23 27.12
CA LYS A 111 -2.78 -17.57 28.22
C LYS A 111 -2.08 -17.79 29.56
N SER A 112 -0.79 -17.46 29.65
CA SER A 112 0.02 -17.61 30.87
C SER A 112 -0.43 -16.71 32.00
#